data_AF-A0A934ETY9-F1
#
_entry.id   AF-A0A934ETY9-F1
#
_cell.length_a   1.000
_cell.length_b   1.000
_cell.length_c   1.000
_cell.angle_alpha   90.00
_cell.angle_beta   90.00
_cell.angle_gamma   90.00
#
_symmetry.space_group_name_H-M   'P 1'
#
loop_
_entity.id
_entity.type
_entity.pdbx_description
1 polymer ?
#
loop_
_entity_poly.entity_id
_entity_poly.type
_entity_poly.pdbx_seq_one_letter_code
_entity_poly.pdbx_strand_id
1 'polypeptide(L)' 'MQLTIGPVLFDWKREDLIRFYDEVKALPVDRVYLGEVVCAKKNGLTVNDLEKFGKKLEKAGKEVVMS' A
#
# COMPACT_ATOMS: atom_id res chain seq x y z
N MET A 1 0.49 4.60 -20.96
CA MET A 1 -0.49 3.77 -20.21
C MET A 1 -0.02 3.74 -18.77
N GLN A 2 -0.88 4.02 -17.79
CA GLN A 2 -0.51 4.05 -16.37
C GLN A 2 -1.03 2.77 -15.69
N LEU A 3 -0.15 1.98 -15.11
CA LEU A 3 -0.53 0.78 -14.35
C LEU A 3 -0.69 1.13 -12.86
N THR A 4 -1.88 0.87 -12.35
CA THR A 4 -2.31 1.32 -11.02
C THR A 4 -2.73 0.13 -10.16
N ILE A 5 -2.25 0.09 -8.93
CA ILE A 5 -2.69 -0.83 -7.88
C ILE A 5 -3.71 -0.13 -6.99
N GLY A 6 -4.90 -0.74 -6.85
CA GLY A 6 -5.94 -0.31 -5.92
C GLY A 6 -5.66 -0.72 -4.47
N PRO A 7 -6.45 -0.21 -3.51
CA PRO A 7 -6.29 -0.55 -2.09
C PRO A 7 -6.64 -2.02 -1.82
N VAL A 8 -6.03 -2.62 -0.79
CA VAL A 8 -6.34 -3.99 -0.39
C VAL A 8 -7.71 -4.04 0.28
N LEU A 9 -8.66 -4.72 -0.39
CA LEU A 9 -10.05 -4.76 0.05
C LEU A 9 -10.30 -5.80 1.15
N PHE A 10 -9.47 -6.84 1.21
CA PHE A 10 -9.63 -7.97 2.13
C PHE A 10 -8.88 -7.77 3.45
N ASP A 11 -9.18 -8.61 4.45
CA ASP A 11 -8.48 -8.63 5.73
C ASP A 11 -7.24 -9.51 5.59
N TRP A 12 -6.12 -8.88 5.25
CA TRP A 12 -4.83 -9.54 5.15
C TRP A 12 -4.09 -9.40 6.46
N LYS A 13 -3.32 -10.42 6.83
CA LYS A 13 -2.41 -10.30 7.96
C LYS A 13 -1.40 -9.22 7.65
N ARG A 14 -0.96 -8.53 8.69
CA ARG A 14 0.05 -7.48 8.61
C ARG A 14 1.28 -7.92 7.80
N GLU A 15 1.80 -9.11 8.07
CA GLU A 15 3.00 -9.63 7.41
C GLU A 15 2.82 -9.79 5.90
N ASP A 16 1.64 -10.25 5.46
CA ASP A 16 1.31 -10.40 4.05
C ASP A 16 1.23 -9.04 3.35
N LEU A 17 0.69 -8.02 4.02
CA LEU A 17 0.65 -6.64 3.49
C LEU A 17 2.06 -6.04 3.34
N ILE A 18 2.91 -6.23 4.35
CA ILE A 18 4.29 -5.75 4.30
C ILE A 18 5.03 -6.38 3.12
N ARG A 19 4.90 -7.70 2.97
CA ARG A 19 5.51 -8.44 1.87
C ARG A 19 4.98 -7.97 0.52
N PHE A 20 3.66 -7.81 0.40
CA PHE A 20 3.02 -7.30 -0.82
C PHE A 20 3.61 -5.95 -1.23
N TYR A 21 3.65 -4.97 -0.32
CA TYR A 21 4.19 -3.64 -0.65
C TYR A 21 5.69 -3.64 -0.94
N ASP A 22 6.45 -4.57 -0.36
CA ASP A 22 7.87 -4.72 -0.71
C ASP A 22 8.05 -5.29 -2.13
N GLU A 23 7.25 -6.29 -2.51
CA GLU A 23 7.21 -6.81 -3.88
C GLU A 23 6.77 -5.74 -4.88
N VAL A 24 5.76 -4.93 -4.53
CA VAL A 24 5.25 -3.84 -5.36
C VAL A 24 6.34 -2.85 -5.74
N LYS A 25 7.34 -2.60 -4.88
CA LYS A 25 8.49 -1.73 -5.19
C LYS A 25 9.20 -2.15 -6.48
N ALA A 26 9.32 -3.44 -6.73
CA ALA A 26 10.00 -3.99 -7.91
C ALA A 26 9.10 -4.17 -9.12
N LEU A 27 7.76 -4.10 -8.95
CA LEU A 27 6.82 -4.23 -10.05
C LEU A 27 6.79 -2.99 -10.95
N PRO A 28 6.53 -3.13 -12.27
CA PRO A 28 6.41 -2.03 -13.22
C PRO A 28 5.04 -1.33 -13.08
N VAL A 29 4.75 -0.84 -11.87
CA VAL A 29 3.54 -0.09 -11.54
C VAL A 29 3.89 1.36 -11.30
N ASP A 30 3.05 2.25 -11.84
CA ASP A 30 3.23 3.70 -11.77
C ASP A 30 2.57 4.28 -10.52
N ARG A 31 1.40 3.76 -10.13
CA ARG A 31 0.59 4.31 -9.03
C ARG A 31 0.09 3.24 -8.06
N VAL A 32 0.07 3.56 -6.77
CA VAL A 32 -0.42 2.68 -5.70
C VAL A 32 -1.38 3.45 -4.78
N TYR A 33 -2.58 2.92 -4.58
CA TYR A 33 -3.55 3.44 -3.63
C TYR A 33 -3.39 2.77 -2.27
N LEU A 34 -3.11 3.58 -1.24
CA LEU A 34 -3.05 3.16 0.16
C LEU A 34 -4.30 3.69 0.86
N GLY A 35 -5.28 2.82 1.09
CA GLY A 35 -6.58 3.19 1.65
C GLY A 35 -7.22 2.07 2.46
N GLU A 36 -6.40 1.22 3.08
CA GLU A 36 -6.84 0.03 3.82
C GLU A 36 -7.60 0.38 5.13
N VAL A 37 -7.95 1.64 5.33
CA VAL A 37 -8.59 2.23 6.52
C VAL A 37 -10.11 2.06 6.47
N VAL A 38 -10.59 0.86 6.12
CA VAL A 38 -12.04 0.58 6.13
C VAL A 38 -12.37 -0.16 7.42
N CYS A 39 -12.75 0.62 8.44
CA CYS A 39 -13.16 0.23 9.79
C CYS A 39 -12.02 0.07 10.83
N ALA A 40 -12.19 0.71 11.99
CA ALA A 40 -11.31 0.60 13.18
C ALA A 40 -11.09 -0.83 13.72
N LYS A 41 -11.78 -1.82 13.12
CA LYS A 41 -11.69 -3.25 13.44
C LYS A 41 -10.63 -3.99 12.62
N LYS A 42 -10.15 -3.44 11.50
CA LYS A 42 -9.06 -4.02 10.70
C LYS A 42 -7.73 -3.81 11.43
N ASN A 43 -7.13 -4.91 11.90
CA ASN A 43 -5.87 -4.91 12.68
C ASN A 43 -4.59 -4.97 11.81
N GLY A 44 -4.69 -4.79 10.49
CA GLY A 44 -3.57 -5.00 9.56
C GLY A 44 -2.46 -3.94 9.68
N LEU A 45 -2.73 -2.72 9.24
CA LEU A 45 -1.77 -1.62 9.21
C LEU A 45 -2.35 -0.38 9.90
N THR A 46 -1.54 0.28 10.72
CA THR A 46 -1.90 1.58 11.28
C THR A 46 -1.70 2.67 10.22
N VAL A 47 -2.34 3.83 10.40
CA VAL A 47 -2.11 5.01 9.54
C VAL A 47 -0.61 5.35 9.44
N ASN A 48 0.10 5.30 10.57
CA ASN A 48 1.55 5.51 10.61
C ASN A 48 2.35 4.50 9.77
N ASP A 49 1.89 3.24 9.70
CA ASP A 49 2.52 2.25 8.85
C ASP A 49 2.26 2.53 7.38
N LEU A 50 1.02 2.89 7.01
CA LEU A 50 0.66 3.26 5.65
C LEU A 50 1.48 4.47 5.17
N GLU A 51 1.67 5.48 6.00
CA GLU A 51 2.56 6.62 5.69
C GLU A 51 4.01 6.18 5.47
N LYS A 52 4.53 5.25 6.28
CA LYS A 52 5.88 4.69 6.09
C LYS A 52 5.98 3.91 4.79
N PHE A 53 4.97 3.12 4.43
CA PHE A 53 4.93 2.40 3.16
C PHE A 53 4.82 3.35 1.98
N GLY A 54 3.97 4.37 2.07
CA GLY A 54 3.83 5.41 1.07
C GLY A 54 5.19 6.06 0.77
N LYS A 55 5.89 6.54 1.80
CA LYS A 55 7.23 7.12 1.62
C LYS A 55 8.25 6.16 1.00
N LYS A 56 8.16 4.86 1.29
CA LYS A 56 9.04 3.84 0.68
C LYS A 56 8.73 3.62 -0.80
N LEU A 57 7.45 3.63 -1.18
CA LEU A 57 6.99 3.48 -2.55
C LEU A 57 7.29 4.73 -3.38
N GLU A 58 7.10 5.93 -2.82
CA GLU A 58 7.50 7.19 -3.44
C GLU A 58 9.01 7.24 -3.72
N LYS A 59 9.84 6.81 -2.75
CA LYS A 59 11.29 6.67 -2.95
C LYS A 59 11.65 5.64 -4.02
N ALA A 60 10.78 4.67 -4.30
CA ALA A 60 10.94 3.72 -5.39
C ALA A 60 10.44 4.27 -6.74
N GLY A 61 10.06 5.55 -6.80
CA GLY A 61 9.59 6.21 -8.02
C GLY A 61 8.10 6.00 -8.32
N LYS A 62 7.30 5.57 -7.34
CA LYS A 62 5.88 5.30 -7.52
C LYS A 62 5.04 6.45 -7.01
N GLU A 63 3.96 6.75 -7.71
CA GLU A 63 2.95 7.69 -7.25
C GLU A 63 2.07 7.02 -6.19
N VAL A 64 2.00 7.59 -4.99
CA VAL A 64 1.19 7.06 -3.90
C VAL A 64 -0.01 7.96 -3.69
N VAL A 65 -1.20 7.37 -3.66
CA VAL A 65 -2.45 8.07 -3.35
C VAL A 65 -3.02 7.51 -2.05
N MET A 66 -3.16 8.38 -1.04
CA MET A 66 -3.87 8.07 0.20
C MET A 66 -5.37 8.22 -0.05
N SER A 67 -6.17 7.18 0.22
CA SER A 67 -7.63 7.17 0.04
C SER A 67 -8.39 6.89 1.32
#